data_AF-A0A924U808-F1
#
_entry.id   AF-A0A924U808-F1
#
_cell.length_a   1.000
_cell.length_b   1.000
_cell.length_c   1.000
_cell.angle_alpha   90.00
_cell.angle_beta   90.00
_cell.angle_gamma   90.00
#
_symmetry.space_group_name_H-M   'P 1'
#
loop_
_entity.id
_entity.type
_entity.pdbx_description
1 polymer ?
#
loop_
_entity_poly.entity_id
_entity_poly.type
_entity_poly.pdbx_seq_one_letter_code
_entity_poly.pdbx_strand_id
1 'polypeptide(L)'
;MRKLLLSLLIVLLPLPAMAGGGRDVMLNWYKLVLELVRHTPTYSPPVASRAFAYLGVTSYEVLATTRPQMHSLAGQLNDLSTLPAPGQGVMDEAVVMHAALAQSLRGFFGNTGPSGQQAMDRMDAALSDQIAV
;
A
#
# COMPACT_ATOMS: atom_id res chain seq x y z
N MET A 1 -1.86 52.56 -30.53
CA MET A 1 -0.72 51.62 -30.65
C MET A 1 0.00 51.54 -29.31
N ARG A 2 0.25 50.32 -28.79
CA ARG A 2 0.92 49.99 -27.51
C ARG A 2 0.15 50.49 -26.27
N LYS A 3 -0.34 49.65 -25.35
CA LYS A 3 0.35 48.52 -24.71
C LYS A 3 -0.67 47.41 -24.41
N LEU A 4 -0.51 46.33 -25.16
CA LEU A 4 -1.14 45.03 -24.97
C LEU A 4 -0.34 44.27 -23.90
N LEU A 5 -0.99 43.30 -23.25
CA LEU A 5 -0.38 42.22 -22.43
C LEU A 5 0.13 42.63 -21.04
N LEU A 6 -0.78 42.70 -20.06
CA LEU A 6 -0.43 42.50 -18.65
C LEU A 6 -0.99 41.13 -18.21
N SER A 7 -0.08 40.16 -18.14
CA SER A 7 0.04 39.21 -17.05
C SER A 7 -1.18 38.33 -16.72
N LEU A 8 -1.35 37.22 -17.45
CA LEU A 8 -1.82 35.98 -16.84
C LEU A 8 -0.61 35.06 -16.68
N LEU A 9 0.21 35.35 -15.66
CA LEU A 9 1.25 34.46 -15.20
C LEU A 9 0.53 33.27 -14.56
N ILE A 10 0.32 32.20 -15.33
CA ILE A 10 -0.01 30.89 -14.80
C ILE A 10 1.15 30.53 -13.87
N VAL A 11 0.89 30.64 -12.57
CA VAL A 11 1.78 30.08 -11.55
C VAL A 11 1.77 28.57 -11.80
N LEU A 12 2.80 28.09 -12.48
CA LEU A 12 3.14 26.67 -12.54
C LEU A 12 3.67 26.30 -11.14
N LEU A 13 2.77 26.18 -10.17
CA LEU A 13 3.07 25.40 -8.98
C LEU A 13 3.47 24.02 -9.49
N PRO A 14 4.63 23.47 -9.10
CA PRO A 14 4.88 22.06 -9.36
C PRO A 14 3.74 21.34 -8.65
N LEU A 15 2.83 20.75 -9.42
CA LEU A 15 2.02 19.67 -8.90
C LEU A 15 3.05 18.72 -8.29
N PRO A 16 2.96 18.37 -6.98
CA PRO A 16 3.78 17.29 -6.48
C PRO A 16 3.56 16.16 -7.48
N ALA A 17 4.63 15.75 -8.16
CA ALA A 17 4.59 14.59 -9.00
C ALA A 17 3.94 13.52 -8.13
N MET A 18 2.82 12.95 -8.56
CA MET A 18 2.14 11.92 -7.80
C MET A 18 3.17 10.80 -7.61
N ALA A 19 3.85 10.82 -6.47
CA ALA A 19 4.66 9.74 -5.95
C ALA A 19 3.83 8.48 -6.14
N GLY A 20 4.37 7.48 -6.84
CA GLY A 20 3.57 6.39 -7.44
C GLY A 20 2.48 5.91 -6.49
N GLY A 21 1.22 6.04 -6.92
CA GLY A 21 0.07 6.02 -6.03
C GLY A 21 -0.12 4.69 -5.29
N GLY A 22 -1.11 4.62 -4.39
CA GLY A 22 -1.38 3.41 -3.59
C GLY A 22 -1.48 2.11 -4.39
N ARG A 23 -1.91 2.18 -5.65
CA ARG A 23 -1.87 1.07 -6.60
C ARG A 23 -0.46 0.55 -6.87
N ASP A 24 0.50 1.43 -7.13
CA ASP A 24 1.88 1.03 -7.46
C ASP A 24 2.59 0.43 -6.25
N VAL A 25 2.36 1.02 -5.06
CA VAL A 25 2.78 0.46 -3.77
C VAL A 25 2.24 -0.97 -3.60
N MET A 26 0.94 -1.17 -3.80
CA MET A 26 0.32 -2.49 -3.69
C MET A 26 0.91 -3.49 -4.69
N LEU A 27 1.07 -3.09 -5.96
CA LEU A 27 1.62 -3.96 -7.01
C LEU A 27 3.08 -4.34 -6.74
N ASN A 28 3.89 -3.42 -6.22
CA ASN A 28 5.29 -3.70 -5.88
C ASN A 28 5.39 -4.70 -4.72
N TRP A 29 4.60 -4.52 -3.66
CA TRP A 29 4.51 -5.51 -2.59
C TRP A 29 4.03 -6.87 -3.10
N TYR A 30 2.99 -6.93 -3.93
CA TYR A 30 2.47 -8.21 -4.46
C TYR A 30 3.47 -8.95 -5.35
N LYS A 31 4.29 -8.24 -6.14
CA LYS A 31 5.41 -8.86 -6.88
C LYS A 31 6.39 -9.54 -5.92
N LEU A 32 6.74 -8.87 -4.82
CA LEU A 32 7.59 -9.48 -3.80
C LEU A 32 6.92 -10.67 -3.11
N VAL A 33 5.62 -10.60 -2.79
CA VAL A 33 4.87 -11.73 -2.21
C VAL A 33 4.97 -12.97 -3.11
N LEU A 34 4.83 -12.82 -4.42
CA LEU A 34 4.97 -13.93 -5.38
C LEU A 34 6.37 -14.57 -5.30
N GLU A 35 7.42 -13.77 -5.17
CA GLU A 35 8.78 -14.26 -5.01
C GLU A 35 9.00 -14.93 -3.65
N LEU A 36 8.45 -14.37 -2.57
CA LEU A 36 8.56 -14.94 -1.23
C LEU A 36 7.85 -16.29 -1.15
N VAL A 37 6.64 -16.40 -1.72
CA VAL A 37 5.90 -17.68 -1.79
C VAL A 37 6.72 -18.71 -2.57
N ARG A 38 7.36 -18.32 -3.68
CA ARG A 38 8.17 -19.24 -4.50
C ARG A 38 9.40 -19.78 -3.74
N HIS A 39 10.02 -18.96 -2.90
CA HIS A 39 11.31 -19.27 -2.27
C HIS A 39 11.23 -19.64 -0.78
N THR A 40 10.02 -19.69 -0.20
CA THR A 40 9.83 -20.07 1.20
C THR A 40 9.28 -21.50 1.27
N PRO A 41 10.09 -22.52 1.64
CA PRO A 41 9.67 -23.93 1.58
C PRO A 41 8.42 -24.28 2.40
N THR A 42 8.11 -23.48 3.42
CA THR A 42 6.94 -23.68 4.30
C THR A 42 5.63 -23.17 3.69
N TYR A 43 5.67 -22.50 2.53
CA TYR A 43 4.50 -21.97 1.84
C TYR A 43 3.93 -22.97 0.84
N SER A 44 3.24 -23.98 1.36
CA SER A 44 2.40 -24.87 0.55
C SER A 44 1.20 -24.14 -0.06
N PRO A 45 0.52 -24.68 -1.09
CA PRO A 45 -0.63 -24.02 -1.72
C PRO A 45 -1.71 -23.47 -0.75
N PRO A 46 -2.18 -24.20 0.29
CA PRO A 46 -3.14 -23.64 1.24
C PRO A 46 -2.56 -22.53 2.12
N VAL A 47 -1.26 -22.61 2.48
CA VAL A 47 -0.59 -21.57 3.28
C VAL A 47 -0.45 -20.28 2.49
N ALA A 48 -0.02 -20.39 1.22
CA ALA A 48 0.09 -19.25 0.32
C ALA A 48 -1.29 -18.62 0.04
N SER A 49 -2.32 -19.42 -0.23
CA SER A 49 -3.70 -18.94 -0.43
C SER A 49 -4.18 -18.11 0.75
N ARG A 50 -3.94 -18.57 1.99
CA ARG A 50 -4.29 -17.82 3.21
C ARG A 50 -3.56 -16.47 3.28
N ALA A 51 -2.27 -16.43 2.99
CA ALA A 51 -1.51 -15.18 2.99
C ALA A 51 -2.08 -14.19 1.95
N PHE A 52 -2.33 -14.63 0.71
CA PHE A 52 -2.92 -13.78 -0.32
C PHE A 52 -4.31 -13.25 0.07
N ALA A 53 -5.14 -14.08 0.70
CA ALA A 53 -6.47 -13.66 1.14
C ALA A 53 -6.38 -12.53 2.18
N TYR A 54 -5.59 -12.70 3.25
CA TYR A 54 -5.45 -11.66 4.27
C TYR A 54 -4.77 -10.39 3.77
N LEU A 55 -3.77 -10.52 2.87
CA LEU A 55 -3.17 -9.36 2.22
C LEU A 55 -4.17 -8.61 1.34
N GLY A 56 -5.03 -9.34 0.62
CA GLY A 56 -6.09 -8.76 -0.20
C GLY A 56 -7.14 -8.04 0.63
N VAL A 57 -7.59 -8.66 1.73
CA VAL A 57 -8.50 -8.02 2.69
C VAL A 57 -7.87 -6.77 3.31
N THR A 58 -6.59 -6.84 3.69
CA THR A 58 -5.85 -5.68 4.22
C THR A 58 -5.85 -4.54 3.21
N SER A 59 -5.45 -4.79 1.95
CA SER A 59 -5.45 -3.78 0.91
C SER A 59 -6.86 -3.25 0.62
N TYR A 60 -7.88 -4.10 0.63
CA TYR A 60 -9.26 -3.67 0.42
C TYR A 60 -9.73 -2.72 1.53
N GLU A 61 -9.46 -3.04 2.79
CA GLU A 61 -9.85 -2.19 3.92
C GLU A 61 -9.14 -0.83 3.90
N VAL A 62 -7.89 -0.77 3.42
CA VAL A 62 -7.21 0.52 3.16
C VAL A 62 -8.00 1.34 2.15
N LEU A 63 -8.40 0.75 1.03
CA LEU A 63 -9.19 1.45 0.00
C LEU A 63 -10.58 1.85 0.51
N ALA A 64 -11.24 0.98 1.28
CA ALA A 64 -12.54 1.28 1.89
C ALA A 64 -12.47 2.46 2.88
N THR A 65 -11.31 2.66 3.50
CA THR A 65 -11.08 3.76 4.43
C THR A 65 -10.73 5.07 3.71
N THR A 66 -10.05 5.01 2.56
CA THR A 66 -9.63 6.21 1.81
C THR A 66 -10.63 6.64 0.73
N ARG A 67 -11.58 5.78 0.35
CA ARG A 67 -12.51 6.01 -0.77
C ARG A 67 -13.97 5.96 -0.31
N PRO A 68 -14.73 7.06 -0.37
CA PRO A 68 -16.11 7.13 0.11
C PRO A 68 -17.10 6.17 -0.58
N GLN A 69 -16.78 5.68 -1.79
CA GLN A 69 -17.66 4.81 -2.57
C GLN A 69 -17.51 3.32 -2.20
N MET A 70 -16.52 2.99 -1.36
CA MET A 70 -16.24 1.61 -0.96
C MET A 70 -16.76 1.36 0.45
N HIS A 71 -17.24 0.14 0.69
CA HIS A 71 -17.77 -0.29 1.98
C HIS A 71 -16.84 -1.32 2.58
N SER A 72 -16.54 -1.19 3.88
CA SER A 72 -15.74 -2.17 4.62
C SER A 72 -16.35 -3.58 4.55
N LEU A 73 -15.49 -4.58 4.55
CA LEU A 73 -15.83 -6.00 4.67
C LEU A 73 -16.17 -6.41 6.11
N ALA A 74 -16.06 -5.49 7.08
CA ALA A 74 -16.46 -5.74 8.46
C ALA A 74 -17.93 -6.23 8.53
N GLY A 75 -18.15 -7.32 9.26
CA GLY A 75 -19.45 -7.98 9.33
C GLY A 75 -19.87 -8.79 8.08
N GLN A 76 -19.09 -8.75 7.00
CA GLN A 76 -19.29 -9.60 5.81
C GLN A 76 -18.39 -10.84 5.84
N LEU A 77 -17.15 -10.68 6.31
CA LEU A 77 -16.25 -11.80 6.55
C LEU A 77 -16.43 -12.33 7.97
N ASN A 78 -16.32 -13.66 8.12
CA ASN A 78 -16.36 -14.32 9.42
C ASN A 78 -15.31 -13.71 10.34
N ASP A 79 -15.75 -13.28 11.53
CA ASP A 79 -14.92 -12.71 12.60
C ASP A 79 -14.15 -11.42 12.25
N LEU A 80 -14.47 -10.75 11.13
CA LEU A 80 -13.96 -9.41 10.86
C LEU A 80 -14.85 -8.36 11.51
N SER A 81 -14.39 -7.83 12.65
CA SER A 81 -15.02 -6.69 13.31
C SER A 81 -14.70 -5.37 12.62
N THR A 82 -15.47 -4.32 12.95
CA THR A 82 -15.20 -2.95 12.51
C THR A 82 -13.78 -2.53 12.89
N LEU A 83 -13.04 -1.99 11.93
CA LEU A 83 -11.71 -1.45 12.15
C LEU A 83 -11.77 -0.12 12.93
N PRO A 84 -10.68 0.27 13.61
CA PRO A 84 -10.58 1.57 14.24
C PRO A 84 -10.84 2.69 13.22
N ALA A 85 -11.60 3.70 13.65
CA ALA A 85 -11.81 4.88 12.82
C ALA A 85 -10.47 5.61 12.57
N PRO A 86 -10.25 6.17 11.37
CA PRO A 86 -9.09 7.01 11.12
C PRO A 86 -9.00 8.16 12.12
N GLY A 87 -7.75 8.54 12.46
CA GLY A 87 -7.51 9.75 13.23
C GLY A 87 -7.94 11.02 12.49
N GLN A 88 -7.83 12.16 13.17
CA GLN A 88 -8.09 13.46 12.54
C GLN A 88 -7.00 13.75 11.50
N GLY A 89 -7.39 13.96 10.23
CA GLY A 89 -6.47 14.33 9.16
C GLY A 89 -6.82 13.70 7.81
N VAL A 90 -6.16 14.17 6.75
CA VAL A 90 -6.21 13.52 5.44
C VAL A 90 -5.24 12.34 5.47
N MET A 91 -5.75 11.17 5.13
CA MET A 91 -4.99 9.94 5.11
C MET A 91 -4.54 9.64 3.68
N ASP A 92 -3.23 9.67 3.44
CA ASP A 92 -2.68 9.35 2.11
C ASP A 92 -2.78 7.85 1.83
N GLU A 93 -3.42 7.48 0.72
CA GLU A 93 -3.66 6.08 0.35
C GLU A 93 -2.35 5.30 0.16
N ALA A 94 -1.32 5.92 -0.43
CA ALA A 94 -0.05 5.25 -0.65
C ALA A 94 0.68 4.98 0.67
N VAL A 95 0.66 5.96 1.58
CA VAL A 95 1.25 5.82 2.92
C VAL A 95 0.60 4.70 3.71
N VAL A 96 -0.73 4.67 3.75
CA VAL A 96 -1.45 3.63 4.51
C VAL A 96 -1.33 2.26 3.86
N MET A 97 -1.42 2.18 2.53
CA MET A 97 -1.23 0.92 1.80
C MET A 97 0.17 0.35 2.08
N HIS A 98 1.20 1.20 2.04
CA HIS A 98 2.57 0.81 2.32
C HIS A 98 2.70 0.28 3.76
N ALA A 99 2.27 1.06 4.76
CA ALA A 99 2.39 0.69 6.16
C ALA A 99 1.63 -0.61 6.48
N ALA A 100 0.41 -0.76 5.96
CA ALA A 100 -0.42 -1.94 6.18
C ALA A 100 0.20 -3.20 5.55
N LEU A 101 0.69 -3.11 4.31
CA LEU A 101 1.33 -4.25 3.64
C LEU A 101 2.69 -4.59 4.25
N ALA A 102 3.52 -3.60 4.59
CA ALA A 102 4.80 -3.82 5.27
C ALA A 102 4.60 -4.59 6.58
N GLN A 103 3.65 -4.16 7.41
CA GLN A 103 3.33 -4.83 8.66
C GLN A 103 2.78 -6.25 8.45
N SER A 104 1.84 -6.41 7.52
CA SER A 104 1.24 -7.72 7.24
C SER A 104 2.27 -8.72 6.69
N LEU A 105 3.15 -8.31 5.78
CA LEU A 105 4.17 -9.20 5.22
C LEU A 105 5.19 -9.65 6.26
N ARG A 106 5.62 -8.76 7.17
CA ARG A 106 6.49 -9.15 8.31
C ARG A 106 5.83 -10.25 9.15
N GLY A 107 4.51 -10.15 9.37
CA GLY A 107 3.74 -11.16 10.10
C GLY A 107 3.62 -12.49 9.35
N PHE A 108 3.27 -12.47 8.07
CA PHE A 108 3.10 -13.70 7.29
C PHE A 108 4.44 -14.38 6.97
N PHE A 109 5.40 -13.62 6.45
CA PHE A 109 6.66 -14.12 5.91
C PHE A 109 7.82 -14.04 6.91
N GLY A 110 7.56 -13.87 8.20
CA GLY A 110 8.59 -13.83 9.24
C GLY A 110 9.44 -15.11 9.35
N ASN A 111 8.98 -16.21 8.76
CA ASN A 111 9.71 -17.48 8.68
C ASN A 111 10.52 -17.66 7.38
N THR A 112 10.54 -16.67 6.48
CA THR A 112 11.35 -16.73 5.26
C THR A 112 12.84 -16.65 5.59
N GLY A 113 13.68 -17.16 4.67
CA GLY A 113 15.13 -17.17 4.85
C GLY A 113 15.76 -15.77 4.78
N PRO A 114 17.07 -15.63 5.08
CA PRO A 114 17.75 -14.33 5.15
C PRO A 114 17.58 -13.46 3.89
N SER A 115 17.61 -14.07 2.70
CA SER A 115 17.41 -13.34 1.44
C SER A 115 16.00 -12.77 1.31
N GLY A 116 14.97 -13.49 1.79
CA GLY A 116 13.58 -13.02 1.77
C GLY A 116 13.37 -11.88 2.77
N GLN A 117 13.97 -11.98 3.96
CA GLN A 117 13.94 -10.91 4.96
C GLN A 117 14.60 -9.63 4.43
N GLN A 118 15.80 -9.74 3.85
CA GLN A 118 16.48 -8.61 3.23
C GLN A 118 15.68 -8.00 2.06
N ALA A 119 14.97 -8.82 1.28
CA ALA A 119 14.13 -8.32 0.20
C ALA A 119 12.94 -7.51 0.74
N MET A 120 12.33 -7.93 1.86
CA MET A 120 11.28 -7.17 2.54
C MET A 120 11.82 -5.84 3.10
N ASP A 121 12.98 -5.86 3.76
CA ASP A 121 13.59 -4.63 4.32
C ASP A 121 13.94 -3.61 3.22
N ARG A 122 14.47 -4.09 2.09
CA ARG A 122 14.78 -3.23 0.93
C ARG A 122 13.52 -2.66 0.29
N MET A 123 12.46 -3.48 0.16
CA MET A 123 11.18 -3.01 -0.37
C MET A 123 10.58 -1.94 0.56
N ASP A 124 10.67 -2.17 1.87
CA ASP A 124 10.17 -1.25 2.88
C ASP A 124 10.86 0.13 2.76
N ALA A 125 12.19 0.13 2.75
CA ALA A 125 12.99 1.35 2.57
C ALA A 125 12.72 2.05 1.23
N ALA A 126 12.70 1.31 0.12
CA ALA A 126 12.50 1.89 -1.20
C ALA A 126 11.12 2.53 -1.37
N LEU A 127 10.07 1.89 -0.84
CA LEU A 127 8.72 2.45 -0.91
C LEU A 127 8.54 3.60 0.08
N SER A 128 9.16 3.55 1.26
CA SER A 128 9.20 4.69 2.19
C SER A 128 9.82 5.94 1.56
N ASP A 129 10.95 5.79 0.87
CA ASP A 129 11.60 6.90 0.15
C ASP A 129 10.72 7.42 -1.01
N GLN A 130 9.98 6.53 -1.67
CA GLN A 130 9.08 6.91 -2.76
C GLN A 130 7.87 7.72 -2.29
N ILE A 131 7.31 7.41 -1.12
CA ILE A 131 6.09 8.05 -0.58
C ILE A 131 6.37 9.21 0.38
N ALA A 132 7.64 9.42 0.77
CA ALA A 132 8.02 10.55 1.62
C ALA A 132 7.79 11.87 0.84
N VAL A 133 6.87 12.69 1.34
CA VAL A 133 6.54 14.03 0.82
C VAL A 133 7.30 15.09 1.60
#